data_AF-A0A838K4G5-F1
#
_entry.id   AF-A0A838K4G5-F1
#
_cell.length_a   1.000
_cell.length_b   1.000
_cell.length_c   1.000
_cell.angle_alpha   90.00
_cell.angle_beta   90.00
_cell.angle_gamma   90.00
#
_symmetry.space_group_name_H-M   'P 1'
#
loop_
_entity.id
_entity.type
_entity.pdbx_description
1 polymer ?
#
loop_
_entity_poly.entity_id
_entity_poly.type
_entity_poly.pdbx_seq_one_letter_code
_entity_poly.pdbx_strand_id
1 'polypeptide(L)'
;MFGMGWPELLVIGIVAVFLFGPDKLPDLARQAGGFLRTARRMVDSARNDLADELGDDFRDLNLRDLDPREIVRRNVVEAMNDDDPEALELPAGRQPLRFDERPPYDTEAT
;
A
#
# COMPACT_ATOMS: atom_id res chain seq x y z
N MET A 1 -12.01 -16.47 -19.49
CA MET A 1 -11.41 -15.13 -19.30
C MET A 1 -12.54 -14.18 -18.96
N PHE A 2 -12.76 -13.94 -17.66
CA PHE A 2 -13.77 -13.00 -17.19
C PHE A 2 -13.13 -11.60 -17.19
N GLY A 3 -13.50 -10.79 -18.18
CA GLY A 3 -13.16 -9.37 -18.19
C GLY A 3 -14.17 -8.62 -17.35
N MET A 4 -13.71 -7.72 -16.46
CA MET A 4 -14.60 -6.77 -15.82
C MET A 4 -14.91 -5.67 -16.82
N GLY A 5 -16.02 -5.83 -17.55
CA GLY A 5 -16.54 -4.85 -18.50
C GLY A 5 -17.82 -4.20 -18.01
N TRP A 6 -18.28 -3.21 -18.79
CA TRP A 6 -19.59 -2.59 -18.60
C TRP A 6 -20.75 -3.61 -18.56
N PRO A 7 -20.80 -4.66 -19.41
CA PRO A 7 -21.86 -5.66 -19.37
C PRO A 7 -21.90 -6.44 -18.04
N GLU A 8 -20.75 -6.84 -17.51
CA GLU A 8 -20.66 -7.61 -16.26
C GLU A 8 -21.13 -6.78 -15.07
N LEU A 9 -20.78 -5.48 -15.02
CA LEU A 9 -21.27 -4.56 -13.99
C LEU A 9 -22.80 -4.39 -14.05
N LEU A 10 -23.39 -4.35 -15.25
CA LEU A 10 -24.85 -4.28 -15.42
C LEU A 10 -25.53 -5.53 -14.86
N VAL A 11 -24.98 -6.72 -15.15
CA VAL A 11 -25.51 -7.99 -14.64
C VAL A 11 -25.44 -8.03 -13.11
N ILE A 12 -24.31 -7.63 -12.52
CA ILE A 12 -24.16 -7.53 -11.06
C ILE A 12 -25.18 -6.54 -10.48
N GLY A 13 -25.39 -5.39 -11.12
CA GLY A 13 -26.38 -4.40 -10.71
C GLY A 13 -27.80 -4.96 -10.70
N ILE A 14 -28.19 -5.69 -11.75
CA ILE A 14 -29.51 -6.35 -11.83
C ILE A 14 -29.66 -7.38 -10.71
N VAL A 15 -28.65 -8.23 -10.48
CA VAL A 15 -28.68 -9.22 -9.39
C VAL A 15 -28.80 -8.55 -8.03
N ALA A 16 -28.07 -7.47 -7.79
CA ALA A 16 -28.15 -6.70 -6.55
C ALA A 16 -29.56 -6.09 -6.36
N VAL A 17 -30.17 -5.56 -7.42
CA VAL A 17 -31.54 -5.02 -7.39
C VAL A 17 -32.54 -6.12 -7.04
N PHE A 18 -32.39 -7.33 -7.60
CA PHE A 18 -33.28 -8.44 -7.27
C PHE A 18 -33.11 -8.92 -5.82
N LEU A 19 -31.88 -8.95 -5.30
CA LEU A 19 -31.60 -9.47 -3.97
C LEU A 19 -32.04 -8.51 -2.86
N PHE A 20 -31.77 -7.21 -3.03
CA PHE A 20 -31.99 -6.20 -2.01
C PHE A 20 -33.22 -5.31 -2.28
N GLY A 21 -33.65 -5.19 -3.54
CA GLY A 21 -34.70 -4.30 -4.00
C GLY A 21 -34.16 -2.96 -4.53
N PRO A 22 -34.77 -2.38 -5.59
CA PRO A 22 -34.33 -1.13 -6.20
C PRO A 22 -34.44 0.06 -5.25
N ASP A 23 -35.39 0.03 -4.31
CA ASP A 23 -35.61 1.11 -3.34
C ASP A 23 -34.58 1.09 -2.20
N LYS A 24 -34.03 -0.08 -1.85
CA LYS A 24 -33.09 -0.24 -0.72
C LYS A 24 -31.64 0.01 -1.09
N LEU A 25 -31.25 -0.29 -2.33
CA LEU A 25 -29.90 -0.03 -2.82
C LEU A 25 -29.43 1.44 -2.67
N PRO A 26 -30.21 2.47 -3.07
CA PRO A 26 -29.76 3.85 -2.91
C PRO A 26 -29.59 4.24 -1.43
N ASP A 27 -30.43 3.72 -0.54
CA ASP A 27 -30.31 3.96 0.90
C ASP A 27 -29.05 3.31 1.48
N LEU A 28 -28.72 2.07 1.08
CA LEU A 28 -27.48 1.38 1.46
C LEU A 28 -26.24 2.11 0.92
N ALA A 29 -26.28 2.56 -0.34
CA ALA A 29 -25.18 3.32 -0.94
C ALA A 29 -24.95 4.65 -0.20
N ARG A 30 -26.02 5.35 0.18
CA ARG A 30 -25.93 6.58 0.99
C ARG A 30 -25.31 6.32 2.36
N GLN A 31 -25.71 5.25 3.04
CA GLN A 31 -25.16 4.85 4.33
C GLN A 31 -23.67 4.50 4.23
N ALA A 32 -23.31 3.65 3.26
CA ALA A 32 -21.91 3.29 3.01
C ALA A 32 -21.07 4.52 2.64
N GLY A 33 -21.58 5.40 1.78
CA GLY A 33 -20.90 6.65 1.42
C GLY A 33 -20.70 7.58 2.62
N GLY A 34 -21.72 7.71 3.48
CA GLY A 34 -21.62 8.45 4.73
C GLY A 34 -20.56 7.87 5.67
N PHE A 35 -20.54 6.55 5.81
CA PHE A 35 -19.53 5.85 6.61
C PHE A 35 -18.12 6.07 6.06
N LEU A 36 -17.92 5.89 4.75
CA LEU A 36 -16.63 6.15 4.09
C LEU A 36 -16.17 7.59 4.31
N ARG A 37 -17.08 8.57 4.22
CA ARG A 37 -16.74 9.98 4.43
C ARG A 37 -16.33 10.27 5.88
N THR A 38 -16.95 9.60 6.84
CA THR A 38 -16.58 9.71 8.26
C THR A 38 -15.25 9.01 8.53
N ALA A 39 -15.06 7.80 8.01
CA ALA A 39 -13.79 7.08 8.11
C ALA A 39 -12.64 7.89 7.47
N ARG A 40 -12.87 8.49 6.30
CA ARG A 40 -11.88 9.36 5.63
C ARG A 40 -11.50 10.54 6.51
N ARG A 41 -12.48 11.25 7.08
CA ARG A 41 -12.23 12.37 8.02
C ARG A 41 -11.44 11.92 9.24
N MET A 42 -11.76 10.76 9.82
CA MET A 42 -11.04 10.22 10.98
C MET A 42 -9.58 9.91 10.64
N VAL A 43 -9.33 9.31 9.47
CA VAL A 43 -7.96 9.03 8.98
C VAL A 43 -7.20 10.34 8.75
N ASP A 44 -7.83 11.33 8.14
CA ASP A 44 -7.19 12.62 7.86
C ASP A 44 -6.89 13.37 9.18
N SER A 45 -7.79 13.34 10.16
CA SER A 45 -7.54 13.89 11.51
C SER A 45 -6.39 13.17 12.21
N ALA A 46 -6.40 11.85 12.25
CA ALA A 46 -5.31 11.08 12.88
C ALA A 46 -3.95 11.33 12.21
N ARG A 47 -3.92 11.52 10.88
CA ARG A 47 -2.71 11.94 10.15
C ARG A 47 -2.23 13.33 10.60
N ASN A 48 -3.14 14.28 10.75
CA ASN A 48 -2.80 15.63 11.20
C ASN A 48 -2.28 15.63 12.63
N ASP A 49 -2.91 14.87 13.54
CA ASP A 49 -2.47 14.77 14.93
C ASP A 49 -1.06 14.16 15.04
N LEU A 50 -0.79 13.08 14.28
CA LEU A 50 0.54 12.47 14.18
C LEU A 50 1.59 13.42 13.59
N ALA A 51 1.19 14.21 12.58
CA ALA A 51 2.04 15.22 11.97
C ALA A 51 2.41 16.36 12.93
N ASP A 52 1.46 16.80 13.75
CA ASP A 52 1.69 17.85 14.75
C ASP A 52 2.62 17.37 15.88
N GLU A 53 2.57 16.09 16.25
CA GLU A 53 3.42 15.49 17.30
C GLU A 53 4.82 15.08 16.83
N LEU A 54 4.96 14.57 15.61
CA LEU A 54 6.22 14.03 15.10
C LEU A 54 6.97 14.99 14.16
N GLY A 55 6.37 16.14 13.83
CA GLY A 55 6.92 17.14 12.91
C GLY A 55 6.57 16.88 11.44
N ASP A 56 6.81 17.90 10.61
CA ASP A 56 6.48 17.93 9.16
C ASP A 56 7.07 16.73 8.39
N ASP A 57 8.11 16.08 8.93
CA ASP A 57 8.77 14.88 8.37
C ASP A 57 7.81 13.68 8.16
N PHE A 58 6.66 13.63 8.86
CA PHE A 58 5.67 12.55 8.71
C PHE A 58 4.44 12.93 7.88
N ARG A 59 4.22 14.22 7.58
CA ARG A 59 3.08 14.67 6.75
C ARG A 59 3.13 14.12 5.33
N ASP A 60 4.35 13.90 4.85
CA ASP A 60 4.61 13.48 3.47
C ASP A 60 4.75 11.96 3.32
N LEU A 61 4.40 11.17 4.34
CA LEU A 61 4.28 9.70 4.19
C LEU A 61 3.10 9.35 3.28
N ASN A 62 3.37 9.43 1.98
CA ASN A 62 2.59 8.85 0.91
C ASN A 62 2.61 7.33 1.11
N LEU A 63 1.44 6.68 1.24
CA LEU A 63 1.40 5.21 1.31
C LEU A 63 2.00 4.53 0.07
N ARG A 64 2.21 5.30 -1.01
CA ARG A 64 2.90 4.90 -2.24
C ARG A 64 4.42 4.85 -2.12
N ASP A 65 5.01 5.65 -1.24
CA ASP A 65 6.46 5.59 -0.96
C ASP A 65 6.81 4.39 -0.08
N LEU A 66 5.81 3.68 0.48
CA LEU A 66 5.97 2.37 1.09
C LEU A 66 5.80 1.20 0.08
N ASP A 67 5.67 1.46 -1.22
CA ASP A 67 5.74 0.39 -2.21
C ASP A 67 7.21 -0.01 -2.42
N PRO A 68 7.63 -1.24 -2.04
CA PRO A 68 9.03 -1.66 -2.11
C PRO A 68 9.59 -1.56 -3.53
N ARG A 69 8.74 -1.58 -4.57
CA ARG A 69 9.15 -1.43 -5.96
C ARG A 69 9.59 0.00 -6.29
N GLU A 70 8.92 1.01 -5.74
CA GLU A 70 9.24 2.42 -5.99
C GLU A 70 10.57 2.79 -5.33
N ILE A 71 10.81 2.30 -4.10
CA ILE A 71 12.08 2.47 -3.36
C ILE A 71 13.25 1.86 -4.13
N VAL A 72 13.12 0.60 -4.58
CA VAL A 72 14.17 -0.08 -5.35
C VAL A 72 14.42 0.64 -6.67
N ARG A 73 13.36 1.06 -7.36
CA ARG A 73 13.47 1.79 -8.63
C ARG A 73 14.19 3.13 -8.45
N ARG A 74 13.86 3.90 -7.40
CA ARG A 74 14.53 5.18 -7.13
C ARG A 74 16.02 4.97 -6.86
N ASN A 75 16.38 4.02 -6.00
CA ASN A 75 17.78 3.72 -5.68
C ASN A 75 18.58 3.19 -6.88
N VAL A 76 17.95 2.41 -7.77
CA VAL A 76 18.59 1.91 -9.00
C VAL A 76 18.79 3.03 -10.03
N VAL A 77 17.81 3.93 -10.18
CA VAL A 77 17.92 5.06 -11.12
C VAL A 77 18.96 6.08 -10.65
N GLU A 78 19.01 6.36 -9.33
CA GLU A 78 20.06 7.19 -8.71
C GLU A 78 21.45 6.62 -9.02
N ALA A 79 21.65 5.31 -8.79
CA ALA A 79 22.90 4.60 -9.06
C ALA A 79 23.27 4.47 -10.56
N MET A 80 22.34 4.78 -11.48
CA MET A 80 22.59 4.80 -12.92
C MET A 80 22.87 6.21 -13.45
N ASN A 81 22.49 7.26 -12.72
CA ASN A 81 22.66 8.64 -13.15
C ASN A 81 23.96 9.27 -12.65
N ASP A 82 24.48 8.82 -11.50
CA ASP A 82 25.84 9.16 -11.09
C ASP A 82 26.83 8.18 -11.76
N ASP A 83 27.71 8.70 -12.62
CA ASP A 83 28.88 7.99 -13.17
C ASP A 83 29.99 7.81 -12.10
N ASP A 84 29.64 7.71 -10.81
CA ASP A 84 30.58 7.44 -9.72
C ASP A 84 30.42 5.98 -9.24
N PRO A 85 31.46 5.14 -9.36
CA PRO A 85 31.41 3.75 -8.94
C PRO A 85 31.64 3.64 -7.42
N GLU A 86 30.90 4.40 -6.60
CA GLU A 86 30.73 4.05 -5.18
C GLU A 86 29.68 2.94 -5.10
N ALA A 87 30.15 1.76 -5.48
CA ALA A 87 29.41 0.53 -5.52
C ALA A 87 28.82 0.23 -4.13
N LEU A 88 27.49 0.21 -4.06
CA LEU A 88 26.73 -0.82 -3.35
C LEU A 88 27.18 -1.07 -1.90
N GLU A 89 27.25 -0.04 -1.06
CA GLU A 89 27.27 -0.25 0.38
C GLU A 89 25.88 -0.74 0.83
N LEU A 90 25.65 -2.04 0.66
CA LEU A 90 24.64 -2.78 1.40
C LEU A 90 24.83 -2.45 2.89
N PRO A 91 23.78 -2.10 3.65
CA PRO A 91 23.91 -1.75 5.06
C PRO A 91 24.75 -2.82 5.76
N ALA A 92 25.87 -2.37 6.36
CA ALA A 92 26.90 -3.22 6.94
C ALA A 92 26.25 -4.26 7.88
N GLY A 93 26.09 -5.48 7.38
CA GLY A 93 25.37 -6.54 8.08
C GLY A 93 24.56 -7.49 7.20
N ARG A 94 24.30 -7.14 5.92
CA ARG A 94 23.67 -8.07 4.97
C ARG A 94 24.55 -8.28 3.74
N GLN A 95 25.71 -8.90 3.96
CA GLN A 95 26.38 -9.55 2.84
C GLN A 95 25.49 -10.71 2.37
N PRO A 96 25.17 -10.83 1.07
CA PRO A 96 24.44 -11.97 0.58
C PRO A 96 25.26 -13.23 0.88
N LEU A 97 24.61 -14.22 1.50
CA LEU A 97 25.24 -15.50 1.83
C LEU A 97 25.86 -16.09 0.56
N ARG A 98 27.09 -16.58 0.66
CA ARG A 98 27.72 -17.29 -0.46
C ARG A 98 26.94 -18.57 -0.72
N PHE A 99 27.00 -19.07 -1.95
CA PHE A 99 26.21 -20.25 -2.37
C PHE A 99 26.44 -21.50 -1.48
N ASP A 100 27.59 -21.56 -0.80
CA ASP A 100 28.00 -22.61 0.12
C ASP A 100 27.86 -22.25 1.62
N GLU A 101 27.34 -21.06 1.95
CA GLU A 101 27.22 -20.55 3.30
C GLU A 101 25.81 -20.78 3.87
N ARG A 102 25.73 -21.46 5.00
CA ARG A 102 24.44 -21.70 5.68
C ARG A 102 24.12 -20.52 6.58
N PRO A 103 22.88 -20.02 6.57
CA PRO A 103 22.48 -18.95 7.47
C PRO A 103 22.68 -19.39 8.92
N PRO A 104 23.20 -18.52 9.80
CA PRO A 104 23.29 -18.83 11.22
C PRO A 104 21.88 -19.10 11.74
N TYR A 105 21.71 -20.26 12.37
CA TYR A 105 20.46 -20.64 13.02
C TYR A 105 20.70 -20.74 14.52
N ASP A 106 19.74 -20.26 15.29
CA ASP A 106 19.76 -20.34 16.74
C ASP A 106 19.28 -21.73 17.17
N THR A 107 20.15 -22.48 17.85
CA THR A 107 19.82 -23.82 18.36
C THR A 107 19.01 -23.79 19.66
N GLU A 108 18.85 -22.62 20.28
CA GLU A 108 18.12 -22.45 21.55
C GLU A 108 16.68 -21.94 21.35
N ALA A 109 16.25 -21.72 20.11
CA ALA A 109 14.86 -21.37 19.80
C ALA A 109 13.91 -22.54 20.16
N THR A 110 13.15 -22.40 21.26
CA THR A 110 12.07 -23.30 21.73
C THR A 110 10.73 -22.62 21.66
#